data_AF-A0A100INF6-F1
#
_entry.id   AF-A0A100INF6-F1
#
_cell.length_a   1.000
_cell.length_b   1.000
_cell.length_c   1.000
_cell.angle_alpha   90.00
_cell.angle_beta   90.00
_cell.angle_gamma   90.00
#
_symmetry.space_group_name_H-M   'P 1'
#
loop_
_entity.id
_entity.type
_entity.pdbx_description
1 polymer ?
#
loop_
_entity_poly.entity_id
_entity_poly.type
_entity_poly.pdbx_seq_one_letter_code
_entity_poly.pdbx_strand_id
1 'polypeptide(L)'
;MVAKAIQLGLRIWEFLWTLLVMALIGNMIAEAFAGNPSTINYTMFVAAFSMFTLFYLFPATINIDWAIHPIFLIAIDTLNAILFLTAAIALAAKLECHSCSNDSYTLNNEITNGAHNRTKRCREAQASTAFLWFAWAGYTASMILSIIMSRQTSVNLRGRTGPARGVTRPSMAQV
;
A
#
# COMPACT_ATOMS: atom_id res chain seq x y z
N MET A 1 -10.07 -16.63 -13.69
CA MET A 1 -9.45 -15.62 -14.59
C MET A 1 -9.87 -14.20 -14.24
N VAL A 2 -11.17 -13.93 -14.08
CA VAL A 2 -11.68 -12.57 -13.72
C VAL A 2 -11.07 -12.00 -12.43
N ALA A 3 -11.02 -12.77 -11.34
CA ALA A 3 -10.45 -12.29 -10.07
C ALA A 3 -8.95 -11.91 -10.17
N LYS A 4 -8.16 -12.66 -10.97
CA LYS A 4 -6.76 -12.33 -11.24
C LYS A 4 -6.61 -11.03 -12.05
N ALA A 5 -7.48 -10.82 -13.05
CA ALA A 5 -7.48 -9.59 -13.84
C ALA A 5 -7.86 -8.37 -12.98
N ILE A 6 -8.81 -8.52 -12.07
CA ILE A 6 -9.18 -7.45 -11.12
C ILE A 6 -8.02 -7.16 -10.17
N GLN A 7 -7.35 -8.18 -9.61
CA GLN A 7 -6.18 -7.99 -8.77
C GLN A 7 -5.05 -7.26 -9.52
N LEU A 8 -4.76 -7.66 -10.76
CA LEU A 8 -3.75 -6.99 -11.58
C LEU A 8 -4.12 -5.53 -11.86
N GLY A 9 -5.39 -5.25 -12.16
CA GLY A 9 -5.89 -3.88 -12.31
C GLY A 9 -5.71 -3.04 -11.04
N LEU A 10 -5.96 -3.62 -9.87
CA LEU A 10 -5.70 -2.97 -8.59
C LEU A 10 -4.22 -2.73 -8.33
N ARG A 11 -3.33 -3.63 -8.74
CA ARG A 11 -1.87 -3.40 -8.64
C ARG A 11 -1.41 -2.22 -9.48
N ILE A 12 -1.95 -2.09 -10.70
CA ILE A 12 -1.64 -0.95 -11.58
C ILE A 12 -2.19 0.34 -10.97
N TRP A 13 -3.41 0.29 -10.40
CA TRP A 13 -4.00 1.42 -9.69
C TRP A 13 -3.13 1.86 -8.51
N GLU A 14 -2.76 0.94 -7.63
CA GLU A 14 -1.85 1.18 -6.50
C GLU A 14 -0.51 1.76 -6.97
N PHE A 15 0.10 1.18 -8.00
CA PHE A 15 1.35 1.65 -8.58
C PHE A 15 1.25 3.09 -9.11
N LEU A 16 0.18 3.42 -9.83
CA LEU A 16 -0.01 4.75 -10.39
C LEU A 16 -0.12 5.82 -9.29
N TRP A 17 -0.96 5.58 -8.28
CA TRP A 17 -1.15 6.57 -7.20
C TRP A 17 0.06 6.68 -6.30
N THR A 18 0.75 5.57 -6.00
CA THR A 18 1.99 5.59 -5.20
C THR A 18 3.11 6.33 -5.92
N LEU A 19 3.25 6.15 -7.24
CA LEU A 19 4.21 6.90 -8.06
C LEU A 19 3.89 8.41 -8.03
N LEU A 20 2.63 8.79 -8.21
CA LEU A 20 2.23 10.21 -8.18
C LEU A 20 2.49 10.85 -6.81
N VAL A 21 2.18 10.15 -5.71
CA VAL A 21 2.49 10.63 -4.35
C VAL A 21 3.99 10.78 -4.18
N MET A 22 4.78 9.78 -4.58
CA MET A 22 6.25 9.83 -4.47
C MET A 22 6.85 11.00 -5.26
N ALA A 23 6.37 11.23 -6.49
CA ALA A 23 6.87 12.30 -7.34
C ALA A 23 6.58 13.68 -6.75
N LEU A 24 5.35 13.92 -6.28
CA LEU A 24 4.96 15.20 -5.68
C LEU A 24 5.66 15.45 -4.34
N ILE A 25 5.67 14.47 -3.45
CA ILE A 25 6.34 14.60 -2.14
C ILE A 25 7.86 14.75 -2.33
N GLY A 26 8.45 14.04 -3.29
CA GLY A 26 9.85 14.21 -3.68
C GLY A 26 10.16 15.63 -4.17
N ASN A 27 9.28 16.22 -5.01
CA ASN A 27 9.44 17.60 -5.45
C ASN A 27 9.32 18.59 -4.27
N MET A 28 8.37 18.37 -3.36
CA MET A 28 8.23 19.18 -2.14
C MET A 28 9.47 19.12 -1.24
N ILE A 29 10.14 17.96 -1.16
CA ILE A 29 11.40 17.81 -0.41
C ILE A 29 12.53 18.57 -1.09
N ALA A 30 12.64 18.51 -2.43
CA ALA A 30 13.68 19.20 -3.19
C ALA A 30 13.55 20.74 -3.13
N GLU A 31 12.33 21.26 -3.03
CA GLU A 31 12.06 22.70 -2.90
C GLU A 31 12.20 23.24 -1.46
N ALA A 32 12.52 22.37 -0.49
CA ALA A 32 12.61 22.76 0.91
C ALA A 32 13.95 23.42 1.26
N PHE A 33 13.92 24.62 1.85
CA PHE A 33 15.13 25.34 2.28
C PHE A 33 15.31 25.38 3.81
N ALA A 34 14.20 25.34 4.57
CA ALA A 34 14.20 25.52 6.03
C ALA A 34 13.97 24.21 6.81
N GLY A 35 14.32 23.06 6.21
CA GLY A 35 14.00 21.74 6.73
C GLY A 35 12.60 21.26 6.34
N ASN A 36 12.36 19.96 6.47
CA ASN A 36 11.07 19.34 6.12
C ASN A 36 10.33 18.89 7.37
N PRO A 37 9.03 19.20 7.51
CA PRO A 37 8.20 18.67 8.58
C PRO A 37 8.17 17.14 8.54
N SER A 38 8.10 16.53 9.73
CA SER A 38 8.11 15.08 9.90
C SER A 38 7.01 14.37 9.12
N THR A 39 5.85 15.00 8.93
CA THR A 39 4.74 14.48 8.13
C THR A 39 5.09 14.25 6.66
N ILE A 40 5.87 15.15 6.04
CA ILE A 40 6.32 14.98 4.64
C ILE A 40 7.30 13.82 4.55
N ASN A 41 8.25 13.73 5.49
CA ASN A 41 9.23 12.64 5.53
C ASN A 41 8.56 11.27 5.75
N TYR A 42 7.55 11.21 6.63
CA TYR A 42 6.74 10.02 6.83
C TYR A 42 6.01 9.62 5.54
N THR A 43 5.38 10.59 4.87
CA THR A 43 4.66 10.34 3.61
C THR A 43 5.61 9.82 2.51
N MET A 44 6.83 10.35 2.43
CA MET A 44 7.86 9.84 1.50
C MET A 44 8.28 8.40 1.85
N PHE A 45 8.47 8.10 3.13
CA PHE A 45 8.75 6.74 3.59
C PHE A 45 7.63 5.78 3.20
N VAL A 46 6.37 6.14 3.45
CA VAL A 46 5.20 5.33 3.09
C VAL A 46 5.17 5.06 1.59
N ALA A 47 5.38 6.09 0.75
CA ALA A 47 5.42 5.92 -0.70
C ALA A 47 6.58 5.02 -1.16
N ALA A 48 7.79 5.19 -0.59
CA ALA A 48 8.95 4.36 -0.91
C ALA A 48 8.76 2.91 -0.49
N PHE A 49 8.21 2.68 0.70
CA PHE A 49 7.86 1.35 1.19
C PHE A 49 6.81 0.69 0.30
N SER A 50 5.80 1.44 -0.13
CA SER A 50 4.77 0.98 -1.08
C SER A 50 5.36 0.55 -2.41
N MET A 51 6.30 1.34 -2.94
CA MET A 51 6.95 1.06 -4.21
C MET A 51 7.81 -0.21 -4.14
N PHE A 52 8.58 -0.34 -3.05
CA PHE A 52 9.38 -1.54 -2.78
C PHE A 52 8.50 -2.78 -2.66
N THR A 53 7.40 -2.67 -1.92
CA THR A 53 6.46 -3.79 -1.76
C THR A 53 5.75 -4.12 -3.06
N LEU A 54 5.36 -3.14 -3.88
CA LEU A 54 4.76 -3.40 -5.19
C LEU A 54 5.66 -4.21 -6.13
N PHE A 55 6.98 -4.01 -6.08
CA PHE A 55 7.92 -4.87 -6.84
C PHE A 55 7.84 -6.35 -6.44
N TYR A 56 7.47 -6.65 -5.20
CA TYR A 56 7.18 -8.02 -4.74
C TYR A 56 5.76 -8.47 -5.12
N LEU A 57 4.76 -7.61 -4.94
CA LEU A 57 3.35 -7.97 -5.14
C LEU A 57 3.01 -8.17 -6.62
N PHE A 58 3.63 -7.43 -7.53
CA PHE A 58 3.37 -7.53 -8.98
C PHE A 58 3.72 -8.93 -9.55
N PRO A 59 4.96 -9.46 -9.43
CA PRO A 59 5.27 -10.80 -9.91
C PRO A 59 4.51 -11.89 -9.16
N ALA A 60 4.24 -11.69 -7.86
CA ALA A 60 3.47 -12.64 -7.06
C ALA A 60 2.00 -12.76 -7.52
N THR A 61 1.41 -11.72 -8.12
CA THR A 61 0.07 -11.82 -8.74
C THR A 61 0.05 -12.55 -10.08
N ILE A 62 1.17 -12.52 -10.83
CA ILE A 62 1.29 -13.20 -12.13
C ILE A 62 1.50 -14.70 -11.93
N ASN A 63 2.47 -15.07 -11.08
CA ASN A 63 2.84 -16.45 -10.80
C ASN A 63 2.66 -16.76 -9.30
N ILE A 64 1.64 -17.54 -8.98
CA ILE A 64 1.34 -17.95 -7.58
C ILE A 64 2.47 -18.81 -6.99
N ASP A 65 3.21 -19.56 -7.82
CA ASP A 65 4.34 -20.37 -7.37
C ASP A 65 5.52 -19.53 -6.84
N TRP A 66 5.56 -18.24 -7.20
CA TRP A 66 6.57 -17.29 -6.72
C TRP A 66 6.14 -16.63 -5.40
N ALA A 67 4.84 -16.71 -5.07
CA ALA A 67 4.32 -16.29 -3.79
C ALA A 67 4.57 -17.41 -2.76
N ILE A 68 5.75 -17.38 -2.12
CA ILE A 68 6.20 -18.32 -1.07
C ILE A 68 5.04 -18.72 -0.13
N HIS A 69 4.23 -17.75 0.30
CA HIS A 69 2.98 -17.99 1.01
C HIS A 69 1.94 -16.88 0.74
N PRO A 70 0.63 -17.21 0.58
CA PRO A 70 -0.43 -16.23 0.35
C PRO A 70 -0.66 -15.27 1.54
N ILE A 71 -0.18 -15.63 2.74
CA ILE A 71 -0.21 -14.77 3.92
C ILE A 71 0.63 -13.51 3.74
N PHE A 72 1.77 -13.58 3.04
CA PHE A 72 2.63 -12.42 2.85
C PHE A 72 1.95 -11.34 2.00
N LEU A 73 1.17 -11.73 0.98
CA LEU A 73 0.40 -10.80 0.16
C LEU A 73 -0.60 -10.01 1.00
N ILE A 74 -1.39 -10.70 1.82
CA ILE A 74 -2.39 -10.07 2.70
C ILE A 74 -1.70 -9.18 3.75
N ALA A 75 -0.61 -9.65 4.35
CA ALA A 75 0.11 -8.89 5.37
C ALA A 75 0.68 -7.59 4.81
N ILE A 76 1.31 -7.64 3.62
CA ILE A 76 1.89 -6.47 2.99
C ILE A 76 0.81 -5.50 2.52
N ASP A 77 -0.30 -5.99 1.94
CA ASP A 77 -1.44 -5.14 1.57
C ASP A 77 -2.05 -4.43 2.78
N THR A 78 -2.20 -5.15 3.89
CA THR A 78 -2.73 -4.59 5.13
C THR A 78 -1.79 -3.52 5.70
N LEU A 79 -0.48 -3.79 5.67
CA LEU A 79 0.53 -2.85 6.18
C LEU A 79 0.56 -1.58 5.32
N ASN A 80 0.54 -1.71 3.99
CA ASN A 80 0.40 -0.57 3.08
C ASN A 80 -0.90 0.20 3.34
N ALA A 81 -2.04 -0.47 3.49
CA ALA A 81 -3.31 0.20 3.78
C ALA A 81 -3.25 1.04 5.08
N ILE A 82 -2.66 0.51 6.16
CA ILE A 82 -2.54 1.24 7.44
C ILE A 82 -1.57 2.44 7.30
N LEU A 83 -0.44 2.25 6.64
CA LEU A 83 0.54 3.32 6.43
C LEU A 83 -0.03 4.46 5.56
N PHE A 84 -0.75 4.13 4.47
CA PHE A 84 -1.39 5.15 3.65
C PHE A 84 -2.51 5.88 4.38
N LEU A 85 -3.31 5.16 5.19
CA LEU A 85 -4.37 5.77 5.99
C LEU A 85 -3.81 6.81 6.97
N THR A 86 -2.78 6.43 7.73
CA THR A 86 -2.16 7.30 8.72
C THR A 86 -1.46 8.50 8.05
N ALA A 87 -0.80 8.30 6.89
CA ALA A 87 -0.19 9.39 6.13
C ALA A 87 -1.26 10.36 5.58
N ALA A 88 -2.37 9.84 5.04
CA ALA A 88 -3.47 10.66 4.54
C ALA A 88 -4.10 11.51 5.65
N ILE A 89 -4.36 10.91 6.82
CA ILE A 89 -4.94 11.61 7.98
C ILE A 89 -3.96 12.67 8.50
N ALA A 90 -2.68 12.33 8.67
CA ALA A 90 -1.68 13.26 9.19
C ALA A 90 -1.48 14.46 8.24
N LEU A 91 -1.44 14.22 6.93
CA LEU A 91 -1.30 15.29 5.94
C LEU A 91 -2.57 16.16 5.87
N ALA A 92 -3.76 15.56 5.90
CA ALA A 92 -5.02 16.29 5.92
C ALA A 92 -5.18 17.16 7.18
N ALA A 93 -4.84 16.63 8.36
CA ALA A 93 -4.93 17.35 9.62
C ALA A 93 -4.00 18.56 9.69
N LYS A 94 -2.82 18.49 9.05
CA LYS A 94 -1.86 19.59 9.03
C LYS A 94 -2.13 20.62 7.94
N LEU A 95 -2.81 20.25 6.86
CA LEU A 95 -3.20 21.20 5.81
C LEU A 95 -4.49 21.96 6.13
N GLU A 96 -5.44 21.41 6.89
CA GLU A 96 -6.74 22.05 7.21
C GLU A 96 -7.51 22.59 5.97
N CYS A 97 -7.09 22.20 4.75
CA CYS A 97 -7.65 22.54 3.44
C CYS A 97 -8.05 24.00 3.23
N HIS A 98 -7.12 24.95 3.44
CA HIS A 98 -7.38 26.36 3.14
C HIS A 98 -6.98 26.81 1.73
N SER A 99 -7.29 28.04 1.36
CA SER A 99 -6.97 28.59 0.04
C SER A 99 -5.47 28.83 -0.08
N CYS A 100 -4.83 28.15 -1.04
CA CYS A 100 -3.40 28.35 -1.36
C CYS A 100 -3.09 29.76 -1.92
N SER A 101 -4.11 30.59 -2.20
CA SER A 101 -3.93 31.98 -2.63
C SER A 101 -3.77 32.96 -1.46
N ASN A 102 -3.96 32.50 -0.21
CA ASN A 102 -3.81 33.35 0.97
C ASN A 102 -2.37 33.28 1.50
N ASP A 103 -1.62 34.36 1.33
CA ASP A 103 -0.23 34.45 1.80
C ASP A 103 -0.09 34.31 3.32
N SER A 104 -1.08 34.78 4.09
CA SER A 104 -1.07 34.64 5.55
C SER A 104 -1.15 33.18 5.98
N TYR A 105 -1.95 32.38 5.27
CA TYR A 105 -2.07 30.95 5.52
C TYR A 105 -0.78 30.21 5.14
N THR A 106 -0.19 30.54 3.98
CA THR A 106 1.01 29.84 3.53
C THR A 106 2.29 30.21 4.31
N LEU A 107 2.32 31.37 4.98
CA LEU A 107 3.40 31.77 5.90
C LEU A 107 3.28 31.10 7.27
N ASN A 108 2.07 30.94 7.82
CA ASN A 108 1.91 30.45 9.18
C ASN A 108 1.86 28.92 9.29
N ASN A 109 1.66 28.21 8.17
CA ASN A 109 1.61 26.74 8.19
C ASN A 109 3.02 26.12 8.04
N GLU A 110 3.36 25.21 8.96
CA GLU A 110 4.63 24.47 8.99
C GLU A 110 4.90 23.65 7.72
N ILE A 111 3.87 23.27 6.97
CA ILE A 111 4.00 22.50 5.73
C ILE A 111 4.38 23.39 4.53
N THR A 112 3.92 24.63 4.48
CA THR A 112 4.06 25.51 3.32
C THR A 112 5.16 26.55 3.46
N ASN A 113 5.53 26.95 4.68
CA ASN A 113 6.50 28.03 4.94
C ASN A 113 7.95 27.68 4.56
N GLY A 114 8.26 26.40 4.32
CA GLY A 114 9.62 25.91 4.08
C GLY A 114 10.14 25.99 2.63
N ALA A 115 9.45 26.65 1.69
CA ALA A 115 9.83 26.67 0.27
C ALA A 115 9.84 28.05 -0.39
N HIS A 116 10.65 28.19 -1.44
CA HIS A 116 10.73 29.40 -2.26
C HIS A 116 9.37 29.74 -2.91
N ASN A 117 8.58 28.74 -3.30
CA ASN A 117 7.25 28.90 -3.88
C ASN A 117 6.16 28.26 -3.01
N ARG A 118 5.71 28.99 -1.99
CA ARG A 118 4.73 28.51 -1.00
C ARG A 118 3.38 28.11 -1.63
N THR A 119 2.92 28.84 -2.65
CA THR A 119 1.68 28.55 -3.39
C THR A 119 1.74 27.23 -4.17
N LYS A 120 2.88 26.95 -4.81
CA LYS A 120 3.10 25.70 -5.55
C LYS A 120 3.07 24.52 -4.58
N ARG A 121 3.86 24.60 -3.50
CA ARG A 121 3.93 23.58 -2.45
C ARG A 121 2.57 23.29 -1.81
N CYS A 122 1.75 24.31 -1.58
CA CYS A 122 0.39 24.13 -1.07
C CYS A 122 -0.51 23.32 -2.01
N ARG A 123 -0.45 23.59 -3.33
CA ARG A 123 -1.22 22.83 -4.32
C ARG A 123 -0.74 21.39 -4.46
N GLU A 124 0.58 21.17 -4.44
CA GLU A 124 1.17 19.83 -4.45
C GLU A 124 0.80 19.04 -3.19
N ALA A 125 0.80 19.69 -2.04
CA ALA A 125 0.38 19.12 -0.77
C ALA A 125 -1.11 18.74 -0.78
N GLN A 126 -2.00 19.60 -1.31
CA GLN A 126 -3.42 19.27 -1.46
C GLN A 126 -3.64 18.10 -2.43
N ALA A 127 -2.97 18.12 -3.59
CA ALA A 127 -3.04 17.04 -4.57
C ALA A 127 -2.55 15.71 -3.99
N SER A 128 -1.43 15.72 -3.25
CA SER A 128 -0.91 14.51 -2.61
C SER A 128 -1.84 13.96 -1.53
N THR A 129 -2.55 14.79 -0.75
CA THR A 129 -3.62 14.30 0.15
C THR A 129 -4.69 13.51 -0.60
N ALA A 130 -5.17 14.02 -1.74
CA ALA A 130 -6.18 13.31 -2.52
C ALA A 130 -5.64 11.99 -3.08
N PHE A 131 -4.41 11.99 -3.59
CA PHE A 131 -3.77 10.79 -4.13
C PHE A 131 -3.49 9.74 -3.05
N LEU A 132 -3.15 10.14 -1.83
CA LEU A 132 -3.01 9.24 -0.68
C LEU A 132 -4.34 8.53 -0.36
N TRP A 133 -5.47 9.24 -0.41
CA TRP A 133 -6.79 8.64 -0.22
C TRP A 133 -7.16 7.66 -1.34
N PHE A 134 -6.83 7.97 -2.59
CA PHE A 134 -7.06 7.04 -3.72
C PHE A 134 -6.17 5.80 -3.65
N ALA A 135 -4.91 5.96 -3.26
CA ALA A 135 -3.99 4.85 -3.02
C ALA A 135 -4.50 3.96 -1.87
N TRP A 136 -4.92 4.57 -0.76
CA TRP A 136 -5.50 3.87 0.38
C TRP A 136 -6.73 3.03 0.00
N ALA A 137 -7.64 3.61 -0.79
CA ALA A 137 -8.82 2.89 -1.28
C ALA A 137 -8.43 1.68 -2.15
N GLY A 138 -7.41 1.83 -2.99
CA GLY A 138 -6.83 0.74 -3.79
C GLY A 138 -6.31 -0.41 -2.92
N TYR A 139 -5.42 -0.10 -1.98
CA TYR A 139 -4.86 -1.08 -1.04
C TYR A 139 -5.92 -1.78 -0.20
N THR A 140 -6.94 -1.04 0.23
CA THR A 140 -8.07 -1.61 1.00
C THR A 140 -8.90 -2.58 0.15
N ALA A 141 -9.22 -2.20 -1.09
CA ALA A 141 -9.93 -3.07 -2.02
C ALA A 141 -9.13 -4.35 -2.34
N SER A 142 -7.83 -4.21 -2.57
CA SER A 142 -6.92 -5.32 -2.84
C SER A 142 -6.79 -6.27 -1.64
N MET A 143 -6.71 -5.73 -0.42
CA MET A 143 -6.74 -6.51 0.82
C MET A 143 -8.04 -7.31 0.95
N ILE A 144 -9.20 -6.66 0.77
CA ILE A 144 -10.52 -7.32 0.89
C ILE A 144 -10.64 -8.45 -0.13
N LEU A 145 -10.27 -8.21 -1.39
CA LEU A 145 -10.30 -9.24 -2.43
C LEU A 145 -9.36 -10.40 -2.11
N SER A 146 -8.16 -10.11 -1.61
CA SER A 146 -7.20 -11.15 -1.21
C SER A 146 -7.74 -12.01 -0.05
N ILE A 147 -8.47 -11.41 0.90
CA ILE A 147 -9.16 -12.15 1.99
C ILE A 147 -10.30 -13.01 1.43
N ILE A 148 -11.13 -12.48 0.54
CA ILE A 148 -12.24 -13.23 -0.07
C ILE A 148 -11.70 -14.42 -0.89
N MET A 149 -10.68 -14.19 -1.71
CA MET A 149 -10.06 -15.23 -2.53
C MET A 149 -9.38 -16.32 -1.68
N SER A 150 -8.73 -15.95 -0.57
CA SER A 150 -8.12 -16.94 0.33
C SER A 150 -9.17 -17.82 1.03
N ARG A 151 -10.35 -17.26 1.35
CA ARG A 151 -11.49 -18.02 1.90
C ARG A 151 -12.12 -18.96 0.88
N GLN A 152 -12.32 -18.50 -0.36
CA GLN A 152 -12.91 -19.32 -1.45
C GLN A 152 -11.99 -20.46 -1.89
N THR A 153 -10.67 -20.27 -1.80
CA THR A 153 -9.70 -21.29 -2.19
C THR A 153 -9.59 -22.41 -1.16
N SER A 154 -10.25 -22.30 0.01
CA SER A 154 -10.07 -23.22 1.15
C SER A 154 -8.58 -23.45 1.35
N VAL A 155 -7.92 -22.54 2.06
CA VAL A 155 -6.63 -22.87 2.67
C VAL A 155 -6.86 -24.19 3.41
N ASN A 156 -6.43 -25.29 2.82
CA ASN A 156 -6.34 -26.58 3.48
C ASN A 156 -5.25 -26.41 4.54
N LEU A 157 -5.61 -25.72 5.62
CA LEU A 157 -4.94 -25.75 6.93
C LEU A 157 -5.05 -27.16 7.53
N ARG A 158 -5.82 -28.05 6.92
CA ARG A 158 -5.66 -29.48 7.11
C ARG A 158 -4.33 -29.86 6.48
N GLY A 159 -3.29 -29.89 7.32
CA GLY A 159 -1.98 -30.38 6.94
C GLY A 159 -2.13 -31.60 6.05
N ARG A 160 -1.45 -31.58 4.91
CA ARG A 160 -1.22 -32.76 4.10
C ARG A 160 -0.38 -33.73 4.94
N THR A 161 -1.01 -34.38 5.91
CA THR A 161 -0.64 -35.75 6.27
C THR A 161 -0.80 -36.51 4.98
N GLY A 162 0.31 -36.74 4.29
CA GLY A 162 0.37 -37.67 3.19
C GLY A 162 -0.22 -39.01 3.61
N PRO A 163 -0.56 -39.89 2.67
CA PRO A 163 -1.04 -41.23 3.00
C PRO A 163 -0.04 -41.86 3.97
N ALA A 164 -0.49 -42.15 5.19
CA ALA A 164 0.31 -42.82 6.19
C ALA A 164 0.67 -44.20 5.64
N ARG A 165 1.84 -44.25 5.01
CA ARG A 165 2.59 -45.44 4.70
C ARG A 165 2.85 -46.13 6.03
N GLY A 166 2.13 -47.20 6.31
CA GLY A 166 2.44 -48.09 7.45
C GLY A 166 1.29 -48.40 8.39
N VAL A 167 0.23 -49.06 7.89
CA VAL A 167 -0.47 -50.06 8.71
C VAL A 167 -0.45 -51.37 7.95
N THR A 168 0.68 -52.06 8.11
CA THR A 168 0.85 -53.48 7.87
C THR A 168 -0.24 -54.21 8.66
N ARG A 169 -1.31 -54.64 7.98
CA ARG A 169 -2.18 -55.70 8.48
C ARG A 169 -1.69 -57.00 7.86
N PRO A 170 -0.93 -57.84 8.57
CA PRO A 170 -0.70 -59.20 8.10
C PRO A 170 -2.05 -59.94 8.15
N SER A 171 -2.59 -60.33 6.99
CA SER A 171 -3.69 -61.30 6.94
C SER A 171 -3.11 -62.67 7.29
N MET A 172 -3.13 -63.01 8.57
CA MET A 172 -2.82 -64.34 9.05
C MET A 172 -4.02 -65.26 8.79
N ALA A 173 -3.77 -66.26 7.93
CA ALA A 173 -4.31 -67.63 7.97
C ALA A 173 -5.86 -67.79 7.82
N GLN A 174 -6.44 -68.87 7.32
CA GLN A 174 -6.00 -70.27 7.22
C GLN A 174 -7.05 -71.07 6.41
N VAL A 175 -6.58 -72.13 5.73
CA VAL A 175 -7.28 -73.29 5.12
C VAL A 175 -8.04 -73.06 3.81
#